data_AF-A0A6J4T361-F1
#
_entry.id   AF-A0A6J4T361-F1
#
_cell.length_a   1.000
_cell.length_b   1.000
_cell.length_c   1.000
_cell.angle_alpha   90.00
_cell.angle_beta   90.00
_cell.angle_gamma   90.00
#
_symmetry.space_group_name_H-M   'P 1'
#
loop_
_entity.id
_entity.type
_entity.pdbx_description
1 polymer ?
#
loop_
_entity_poly.entity_id
_entity_poly.type
_entity_poly.pdbx_seq_one_letter_code
_entity_poly.pdbx_strand_id
1 'polypeptide(L)'
;EQIVYDDEGQLVTGSFVDYALPTASEVPMFETDRTETPSPVNQLGVKGVGEAGTIAASPAVVNAVTDALRPLGVTYMNMPLTPMRVWQSIEDARGRDGGGPARTEQGRHVGEHGQGAAGSGPTSPGEGGAP
;
A
#
# COMPACT_ATOMS: atom_id res chain seq x y z
N GLU A 1 -6.56 -0.33 -8.98
CA GLU A 1 -6.65 1.08 -9.38
C GLU A 1 -5.36 1.82 -9.07
N GLN A 2 -5.09 2.92 -9.78
CA GLN A 2 -3.95 3.81 -9.51
C GLN A 2 -4.26 5.19 -10.09
N ILE A 3 -3.87 6.24 -9.35
CA ILE A 3 -3.80 7.61 -9.85
C ILE A 3 -2.36 7.85 -10.32
N VAL A 4 -2.21 8.29 -11.56
CA VAL A 4 -0.92 8.50 -12.23
C VAL A 4 -0.86 9.93 -12.76
N TYR A 5 0.21 10.62 -12.41
CA TYR A 5 0.59 11.92 -12.95
C TYR A 5 1.80 11.74 -13.87
N ASP A 6 1.86 12.49 -14.97
CA ASP A 6 3.07 12.59 -15.80
C ASP A 6 4.12 13.55 -15.21
N ASP A 7 5.25 13.69 -15.89
CA ASP A 7 6.39 14.51 -15.43
C ASP A 7 6.06 16.01 -15.39
N GLU A 8 5.06 16.44 -16.15
CA GLU A 8 4.50 17.79 -16.17
C GLU A 8 3.37 17.99 -15.14
N GLY A 9 3.07 16.96 -14.33
CA GLY A 9 2.07 17.00 -13.27
C GLY A 9 0.62 16.90 -13.77
N GLN A 10 0.39 16.46 -15.00
CA GLN A 10 -0.96 16.22 -15.54
C GLN A 10 -1.49 14.86 -15.10
N LEU A 11 -2.77 14.81 -14.71
CA LEU A 11 -3.44 13.56 -14.36
C LEU A 11 -3.79 12.76 -15.62
N VAL A 12 -3.01 11.71 -15.91
CA VAL A 12 -3.19 10.86 -17.11
C VAL A 12 -4.18 9.70 -16.90
N THR A 13 -4.69 9.55 -15.68
CA THR A 13 -5.71 8.53 -15.30
C THR A 13 -7.02 9.19 -14.87
N GLY A 14 -7.35 10.34 -15.46
CA GLY A 14 -8.53 11.14 -15.11
C GLY A 14 -9.86 10.65 -15.68
N SER A 15 -9.86 9.56 -16.44
CA SER A 15 -11.04 8.99 -17.11
C SER A 15 -11.25 7.53 -16.71
N PHE A 16 -12.48 7.00 -16.85
CA PHE A 16 -12.76 5.58 -16.62
C PHE A 16 -12.20 4.65 -17.71
N VAL A 17 -11.63 5.19 -18.79
CA VAL A 17 -10.88 4.38 -19.76
C VAL A 17 -9.54 3.95 -19.16
N ASP A 18 -8.93 4.83 -18.37
CA ASP A 18 -7.57 4.65 -17.83
C ASP A 18 -7.57 4.29 -16.34
N TYR A 19 -8.59 4.72 -15.61
CA TYR A 19 -8.83 4.36 -14.21
C TYR A 19 -9.67 3.07 -14.15
N ALA A 20 -9.00 1.97 -13.81
CA ALA A 20 -9.64 0.66 -13.75
C ALA A 20 -10.82 0.63 -12.75
N LEU A 21 -12.05 0.59 -13.29
CA LEU A 21 -13.27 0.29 -12.55
C LEU A 21 -13.75 -1.12 -12.90
N PRO A 22 -13.96 -1.99 -11.91
CA PRO A 22 -14.37 -3.36 -12.17
C PRO A 22 -15.79 -3.41 -12.73
N THR A 23 -15.95 -4.16 -13.81
CA THR A 23 -17.22 -4.55 -14.41
C THR A 23 -17.83 -5.75 -13.68
N ALA A 24 -19.12 -6.02 -13.94
CA ALA A 24 -19.81 -7.15 -13.32
C ALA A 24 -19.15 -8.52 -13.62
N SER A 25 -18.47 -8.66 -14.76
CA SER A 25 -17.75 -9.89 -15.13
C SER A 25 -16.38 -10.05 -14.44
N GLU A 26 -15.82 -8.98 -13.88
CA GLU A 26 -14.50 -8.99 -13.24
C GLU A 26 -14.58 -9.21 -11.73
N VAL A 27 -15.73 -8.91 -11.12
CA VAL A 27 -15.95 -9.11 -9.69
C VAL A 27 -16.33 -10.58 -9.43
N PRO A 28 -15.64 -11.29 -8.52
CA PRO A 28 -15.99 -12.67 -8.20
C PRO A 28 -17.33 -12.76 -7.45
N MET A 29 -17.93 -13.94 -7.46
CA MET A 29 -19.05 -14.24 -6.56
C MET A 29 -18.56 -14.26 -5.10
N PHE A 30 -19.32 -13.64 -4.20
CA PHE A 30 -18.99 -13.60 -2.77
C PHE A 30 -19.68 -14.71 -2.01
N GLU A 31 -18.92 -15.42 -1.19
CA GLU A 31 -19.44 -16.21 -0.06
C GLU A 31 -19.36 -15.34 1.20
N THR A 32 -20.42 -15.35 2.02
CA THR A 32 -20.49 -14.53 3.22
C THR A 32 -20.82 -15.40 4.44
N ASP A 33 -20.21 -15.08 5.57
CA ASP A 33 -20.46 -15.72 6.85
C ASP A 33 -20.38 -14.66 7.97
N ARG A 34 -20.84 -15.00 9.19
CA ARG A 34 -20.80 -14.11 10.34
C ARG A 34 -20.71 -14.84 11.67
N THR A 35 -20.08 -14.16 12.62
CA THR A 35 -20.13 -14.46 14.04
C THR A 35 -20.56 -13.21 14.80
N GLU A 36 -21.25 -13.37 15.93
CA GLU A 36 -21.81 -12.24 16.67
C GLU A 36 -21.12 -12.07 18.02
N THR A 37 -20.50 -10.90 18.21
CA THR A 37 -19.98 -10.45 19.51
C THR A 37 -20.55 -9.05 19.78
N PRO A 38 -21.61 -8.92 20.61
CA PRO A 38 -22.27 -7.65 20.86
C PRO A 38 -21.33 -6.57 21.40
N SER A 39 -21.63 -5.31 21.09
CA SER A 39 -20.94 -4.15 21.66
C SER A 39 -21.39 -3.89 23.10
N PRO A 40 -20.47 -3.76 24.08
CA PRO A 40 -20.86 -3.44 25.46
C PRO A 40 -21.16 -1.95 25.69
N VAL A 41 -20.90 -1.08 24.68
CA VAL A 41 -20.93 0.39 24.85
C VAL A 41 -22.14 1.07 24.21
N ASN A 42 -23.05 0.32 23.60
CA ASN A 42 -24.33 0.85 23.13
C ASN A 42 -25.47 -0.11 23.47
N GLN A 43 -26.65 0.44 23.77
CA GLN A 43 -27.82 -0.32 24.25
C GLN A 43 -28.31 -1.37 23.25
N LEU A 44 -28.04 -1.16 21.96
CA LEU A 44 -28.47 -2.06 20.88
C LEU A 44 -27.46 -3.19 20.61
N GLY A 45 -26.26 -3.15 21.21
CA GLY A 45 -25.20 -4.14 20.98
C GLY A 45 -24.59 -4.12 19.56
N VAL A 46 -24.90 -3.12 18.74
CA VAL A 46 -24.53 -3.08 17.31
C VAL A 46 -23.11 -2.54 17.07
N LYS A 47 -22.52 -2.88 15.90
CA LYS A 47 -21.23 -2.41 15.42
C LYS A 47 -21.34 -1.99 13.94
N GLY A 48 -20.54 -1.01 13.53
CA GLY A 48 -20.43 -0.62 12.12
C GLY A 48 -19.63 -1.65 11.32
N VAL A 49 -20.05 -1.89 10.07
CA VAL A 49 -19.40 -2.86 9.16
C VAL A 49 -19.19 -2.34 7.73
N GLY A 50 -19.66 -1.13 7.41
CA GLY A 50 -19.72 -0.61 6.03
C GLY A 50 -18.37 -0.58 5.30
N GLU A 51 -17.27 -0.37 6.03
CA GLU A 51 -15.91 -0.33 5.46
C GLU A 51 -15.15 -1.65 5.62
N ALA A 52 -15.68 -2.61 6.37
CA ALA A 52 -14.95 -3.84 6.72
C ALA A 52 -14.51 -4.62 5.47
N GLY A 53 -15.37 -4.67 4.45
CA GLY A 53 -15.04 -5.26 3.15
C GLY A 53 -13.88 -4.54 2.46
N THR A 54 -13.96 -3.21 2.34
CA THR A 54 -12.92 -2.40 1.68
C THR A 54 -11.57 -2.49 2.39
N ILE A 55 -11.57 -2.54 3.73
CA ILE A 55 -10.36 -2.67 4.54
C ILE A 55 -9.70 -4.04 4.32
N ALA A 56 -10.48 -5.13 4.32
CA ALA A 56 -9.95 -6.48 4.27
C ALA A 56 -9.66 -6.99 2.84
N ALA A 57 -10.38 -6.50 1.82
CA ALA A 57 -10.32 -7.03 0.46
C ALA A 57 -8.93 -6.87 -0.18
N SER A 58 -8.38 -5.66 -0.17
CA SER A 58 -7.08 -5.37 -0.79
C SER A 58 -5.94 -6.25 -0.24
N PRO A 59 -5.70 -6.34 1.09
CA PRO A 59 -4.65 -7.21 1.61
C PRO A 59 -4.95 -8.70 1.39
N ALA A 60 -6.22 -9.13 1.41
CA ALA A 60 -6.56 -10.52 1.11
C ALA A 60 -6.14 -10.93 -0.31
N VAL A 61 -6.43 -10.09 -1.31
CA VAL A 61 -6.06 -10.33 -2.71
C VAL A 61 -4.54 -10.27 -2.91
N VAL A 62 -3.86 -9.27 -2.36
CA VAL A 62 -2.39 -9.15 -2.45
C VAL A 62 -1.69 -10.34 -1.82
N ASN A 63 -2.16 -10.80 -0.66
CA ASN A 63 -1.60 -11.97 0.01
C ASN A 63 -1.83 -13.25 -0.80
N ALA A 64 -3.02 -13.41 -1.40
CA ALA A 64 -3.32 -14.57 -2.24
C ALA A 64 -2.42 -14.64 -3.49
N VAL A 65 -2.23 -13.51 -4.19
CA VAL A 65 -1.34 -13.47 -5.37
C VAL A 65 0.12 -13.66 -4.95
N THR A 66 0.55 -13.03 -3.86
CA THR A 66 1.92 -13.21 -3.36
C THR A 66 2.17 -14.66 -2.97
N ASP A 67 1.23 -15.30 -2.26
CA ASP A 67 1.31 -16.72 -1.88
C ASP A 67 1.43 -17.64 -3.11
N ALA A 68 0.62 -17.40 -4.15
CA ALA A 68 0.70 -18.16 -5.40
C ALA A 68 2.07 -18.06 -6.10
N LEU A 69 2.79 -16.96 -5.90
CA LEU A 69 4.11 -16.71 -6.51
C LEU A 69 5.29 -17.05 -5.57
N ARG A 70 5.05 -17.40 -4.30
CA ARG A 70 6.10 -17.78 -3.34
C ARG A 70 7.02 -18.90 -3.85
N PRO A 71 6.55 -19.94 -4.56
CA PRO A 71 7.43 -20.99 -5.10
C PRO A 71 8.47 -20.48 -6.10
N LEU A 72 8.24 -19.31 -6.70
CA LEU A 72 9.17 -18.63 -7.60
C LEU A 72 10.12 -17.68 -6.84
N GLY A 73 10.02 -17.59 -5.51
CA GLY A 73 10.83 -16.68 -4.71
C GLY A 73 10.28 -15.26 -4.59
N VAL A 74 9.04 -15.00 -5.05
CA VAL A 74 8.37 -13.71 -4.83
C VAL A 74 7.83 -13.65 -3.41
N THR A 75 8.31 -12.69 -2.62
CA THR A 75 7.92 -12.51 -1.21
C THR A 75 7.07 -11.27 -0.95
N TYR A 76 7.01 -10.37 -1.94
CA TYR A 76 6.35 -9.07 -1.81
C TYR A 76 5.91 -8.55 -3.18
N MET A 77 4.74 -7.89 -3.22
CA MET A 77 4.17 -7.30 -4.43
C MET A 77 3.58 -5.92 -4.11
N ASN A 78 3.91 -4.91 -4.92
CA ASN A 78 3.29 -3.59 -4.83
C ASN A 78 1.92 -3.56 -5.53
N MET A 79 0.95 -2.88 -4.91
CA MET A 79 -0.32 -2.57 -5.56
C MET A 79 -0.17 -1.44 -6.61
N PRO A 80 -1.07 -1.38 -7.60
CA PRO A 80 -2.02 -2.42 -7.99
C PRO A 80 -1.34 -3.60 -8.70
N LEU A 81 -1.95 -4.79 -8.55
CA LEU A 81 -1.51 -6.05 -9.16
C LEU A 81 -1.89 -6.14 -10.65
N THR A 82 -1.39 -5.21 -11.47
CA THR A 82 -1.64 -5.25 -12.92
C THR A 82 -1.01 -6.49 -13.53
N PRO A 83 -1.55 -7.03 -14.64
CA PRO A 83 -0.96 -8.17 -15.33
C PRO A 83 0.53 -7.97 -15.68
N MET A 84 0.90 -6.76 -16.10
CA MET A 84 2.29 -6.39 -16.38
C MET A 84 3.18 -6.49 -15.13
N ARG A 85 2.74 -5.97 -13.97
CA ARG A 85 3.53 -6.06 -12.73
C ARG A 85 3.67 -7.50 -12.24
N VAL A 86 2.60 -8.29 -12.34
CA VAL A 86 2.64 -9.72 -12.00
C VAL A 86 3.64 -10.46 -12.90
N TRP A 87 3.58 -10.19 -14.21
CA TRP A 87 4.50 -10.78 -15.19
C TRP A 87 5.96 -10.38 -14.92
N GLN A 88 6.22 -9.09 -14.70
CA GLN A 88 7.56 -8.59 -14.34
C GLN A 88 8.11 -9.27 -13.08
N SER A 89 7.30 -9.39 -12.02
CA SER A 89 7.70 -10.10 -10.80
C SER A 89 8.10 -11.56 -11.05
N ILE A 90 7.41 -12.25 -11.96
CA ILE A 90 7.72 -13.63 -12.34
C ILE A 90 9.04 -13.70 -13.13
N GLU A 91 9.27 -12.80 -14.08
CA GLU A 91 10.50 -12.78 -14.87
C GLU A 91 11.72 -12.38 -14.04
N ASP A 92 11.58 -11.39 -13.16
CA ASP A 92 12.62 -10.98 -12.22
C ASP A 92 13.01 -12.13 -11.26
N ALA A 93 12.02 -12.90 -10.81
CA ALA A 93 12.22 -14.11 -10.02
C ALA A 93 13.02 -15.17 -10.79
N ARG A 94 12.62 -15.49 -12.02
CA ARG A 94 13.31 -16.47 -12.88
C ARG A 94 14.74 -16.06 -13.22
N GLY A 95 14.98 -14.76 -13.42
CA GLY A 95 16.32 -14.21 -13.67
C GLY A 95 17.28 -14.39 -12.49
N ARG A 96 16.77 -14.52 -11.25
CA ARG A 96 17.59 -14.79 -10.05
C ARG A 96 18.04 -16.24 -9.96
N ASP A 97 17.27 -17.17 -10.52
CA ASP A 97 17.65 -18.59 -10.61
C ASP A 97 18.74 -18.83 -11.67
N GLY A 98 18.89 -17.91 -12.62
CA GLY A 98 19.88 -17.91 -13.70
C GLY A 98 21.17 -17.14 -13.40
N GLY A 99 21.87 -17.46 -12.30
CA GLY A 99 23.31 -17.20 -12.11
C GLY A 99 23.88 -15.83 -12.53
N GLY A 100 23.78 -14.82 -11.66
CA GLY A 100 24.59 -13.59 -11.70
C GLY A 100 24.63 -12.91 -10.33
N PRO A 101 25.76 -12.36 -9.87
CA PRO A 101 25.86 -11.84 -8.50
C PRO A 101 24.88 -10.68 -8.29
N ALA A 102 24.22 -10.69 -7.14
CA ALA A 102 23.32 -9.65 -6.69
C ALA A 102 23.99 -8.27 -6.83
N ARG A 103 23.49 -7.44 -7.75
CA ARG A 103 23.82 -6.02 -7.75
C ARG A 103 23.13 -5.40 -6.55
N THR A 104 23.89 -5.19 -5.48
CA THR A 104 23.51 -4.30 -4.39
C THR A 104 23.36 -2.90 -4.97
N GLU A 105 22.14 -2.51 -5.32
CA GLU A 105 21.83 -1.11 -5.58
C GLU A 105 21.92 -0.35 -4.24
N GLN A 106 23.08 0.26 -4.02
CA GLN A 106 23.26 1.28 -3.00
C GLN A 106 22.29 2.43 -3.29
N GLY A 107 21.51 2.78 -2.26
CA GLY A 107 20.54 3.86 -2.30
C GLY A 107 21.13 5.13 -2.89
N ARG A 108 20.57 5.55 -4.01
CA ARG A 108 20.81 6.87 -4.60
C ARG A 108 20.08 7.88 -3.73
N HIS A 109 20.75 8.32 -2.65
CA HIS A 109 20.37 9.50 -1.90
C HIS A 109 20.37 10.68 -2.86
N VAL A 110 19.18 11.12 -3.26
CA VAL A 110 18.99 12.41 -3.91
C VAL A 110 19.23 13.47 -2.83
N GLY A 111 20.33 14.20 -2.95
CA GLY A 111 20.61 15.34 -2.10
C GLY A 111 19.72 16.51 -2.48
N GLU A 112 18.94 17.00 -1.53
CA GLU A 112 18.37 18.35 -1.59
C GLU A 112 19.26 19.30 -0.77
N HIS A 113 19.86 20.26 -1.48
CA HIS A 113 20.34 21.51 -0.91
C HIS A 113 19.22 22.55 -0.99
N GLY A 114 18.85 23.13 0.15
CA GLY A 114 17.94 24.28 0.20
C GLY A 114 17.89 24.89 1.60
N GLN A 115 18.50 26.07 1.76
CA GLN A 115 18.79 26.75 3.01
C GLN A 115 17.55 27.32 3.72
N GLY A 116 17.61 27.36 5.06
CA GLY A 116 16.71 28.17 5.89
C GLY A 116 17.36 28.45 7.25
N ALA A 117 18.00 29.61 7.37
CA ALA A 117 18.60 30.11 8.60
C ALA A 117 17.52 30.50 9.61
N ALA A 118 17.64 30.03 10.85
CA ALA A 118 17.00 30.64 12.02
C ALA A 118 17.87 30.39 13.25
N GLY A 119 18.40 31.47 13.84
CA GLY A 119 19.25 31.42 15.01
C GLY A 119 18.48 31.05 16.28
N SER A 120 19.11 30.25 17.13
CA SER A 120 18.63 29.92 18.47
C SER A 120 19.64 30.42 19.50
N GLY A 121 19.27 31.48 20.23
CA GLY A 121 19.91 31.84 21.49
C GLY A 121 19.43 30.92 22.63
N PRO A 122 20.18 30.77 23.73
CA PRO A 122 19.84 29.87 24.82
C PRO A 122 18.78 30.49 25.75
N THR A 123 17.69 29.77 26.01
CA THR A 123 16.73 30.08 27.08
C THR A 123 16.96 29.19 28.30
N SER A 124 17.17 29.81 29.46
CA SER A 124 17.33 29.17 30.76
C SER A 124 16.01 28.55 31.28
N PRO A 125 16.04 27.51 32.11
CA PRO A 125 14.85 26.98 32.76
C PRO A 125 14.56 27.71 34.08
N GLY A 126 13.32 28.19 34.23
CA GLY A 126 12.79 28.67 35.51
C GLY A 126 11.83 27.64 36.08
N GLU A 127 12.23 26.96 37.16
CA GLU A 127 11.34 26.17 38.00
C GLU A 127 10.73 27.08 39.07
N GLY A 128 9.39 27.09 39.13
CA GLY A 128 8.64 27.85 40.13
C GLY A 128 7.39 27.08 40.56
N GLY A 129 7.43 26.58 41.79
CA GLY A 129 6.35 26.68 42.79
C GLY A 129 5.01 25.98 42.54
N ALA A 130 4.77 24.94 43.35
CA ALA A 130 3.45 24.42 43.76
C ALA A 130 2.63 25.52 44.50
N PRO A 131 1.36 25.30 44.91
CA PRO A 131 0.88 24.16 45.71
C PRO A 131 -0.04 23.16 45.01
#